data_AF-A0A1M5C302-F1
#
_entry.id   AF-A0A1M5C302-F1
#
_cell.length_a   1.000
_cell.length_b   1.000
_cell.length_c   1.000
_cell.angle_alpha   90.00
_cell.angle_beta   90.00
_cell.angle_gamma   90.00
#
_symmetry.space_group_name_H-M   'P 1'
#
loop_
_entity.id
_entity.type
_entity.pdbx_description
1 polymer ?
#
loop_
_entity_poly.entity_id
_entity_poly.type
_entity_poly.pdbx_seq_one_letter_code
_entity_poly.pdbx_strand_id
1 'polypeptide(L)' 'MLTYKQLQAALENTKIEIDVLKKRIKETDDPRESCNLTRKLRELQYKQLWHLERLQNLWEQGDTSD' A
#
# COMPACT_ATOMS: atom_id res chain seq x y z
N MET A 1 -17.82 -3.99 3.12
CA MET A 1 -16.82 -4.78 2.39
C MET A 1 -16.37 -3.93 1.21
N LEU A 2 -15.07 -3.77 0.93
CA LEU A 2 -14.62 -2.98 -0.23
C LEU A 2 -14.88 -3.76 -1.53
N THR A 3 -15.31 -3.09 -2.59
CA THR A 3 -15.48 -3.70 -3.91
C THR A 3 -14.13 -3.92 -4.60
N TYR A 4 -14.12 -4.69 -5.69
CA TYR A 4 -12.92 -4.91 -6.50
C TYR A 4 -12.30 -3.58 -6.97
N LYS A 5 -13.11 -2.65 -7.53
CA LYS A 5 -12.60 -1.34 -7.97
C LYS A 5 -12.08 -0.50 -6.81
N GLN A 6 -12.74 -0.54 -5.65
CA GLN A 6 -12.28 0.19 -4.47
C GLN A 6 -10.94 -0.35 -3.95
N LEU A 7 -10.74 -1.67 -3.96
CA LEU A 7 -9.46 -2.29 -3.60
C LEU A 7 -8.35 -1.98 -4.60
N GLN A 8 -8.67 -1.97 -5.90
CA GLN A 8 -7.70 -1.60 -6.93
C GLN A 8 -7.27 -0.14 -6.78
N ALA A 9 -8.21 0.78 -6.55
CA ALA A 9 -7.91 2.18 -6.28
C ALA A 9 -7.08 2.35 -4.99
N ALA A 10 -7.42 1.61 -3.92
CA ALA A 10 -6.66 1.63 -2.68
C ALA A 10 -5.23 1.11 -2.86
N LEU A 11 -5.02 0.11 -3.72
CA LEU A 11 -3.71 -0.44 -4.04
C LEU A 11 -2.85 0.59 -4.79
N GLU A 12 -3.41 1.28 -5.80
CA GLU A 12 -2.69 2.32 -6.54
C GLU A 12 -2.32 3.51 -5.65
N ASN A 13 -3.24 3.96 -4.79
CA ASN A 13 -2.93 5.00 -3.81
C ASN A 13 -1.81 4.56 -2.85
N THR A 14 -1.86 3.33 -2.36
CA THR A 14 -0.83 2.78 -1.47
C THR A 14 0.54 2.70 -2.16
N LYS A 15 0.59 2.34 -3.45
CA LYS A 15 1.84 2.35 -4.24
C LYS A 15 2.44 3.76 -4.34
N ILE A 16 1.61 4.76 -4.64
CA ILE A 16 2.05 6.17 -4.72
C ILE A 16 2.63 6.62 -3.37
N GLU A 17 1.93 6.35 -2.27
CA GLU A 17 2.41 6.69 -0.92
C GLU A 17 3.74 6.01 -0.58
N ILE A 18 3.89 4.73 -0.92
CA ILE A 18 5.14 3.98 -0.75
C ILE A 18 6.29 4.65 -1.50
N ASP A 19 6.06 5.05 -2.75
CA ASP A 19 7.11 5.67 -3.57
C ASP A 19 7.48 7.07 -3.06
N VAL A 20 6.51 7.84 -2.56
CA VAL A 20 6.76 9.11 -1.86
C VAL A 20 7.60 8.88 -0.61
N LEU A 21 7.26 7.89 0.23
CA LEU A 21 8.03 7.59 1.43
C LEU A 21 9.45 7.14 1.11
N LYS A 22 9.65 6.31 0.08
CA LYS A 22 10.99 5.90 -0.37
C LYS A 22 11.85 7.08 -0.79
N LYS A 23 11.28 8.07 -1.49
CA LYS A 23 11.99 9.31 -1.86
C LYS A 23 12.37 10.11 -0.62
N ARG A 24 11.41 10.36 0.28
CA ARG A 24 11.66 11.10 1.53
C ARG A 24 12.70 10.45 2.43
N ILE A 25 12.74 9.12 2.52
CA ILE A 25 13.77 8.39 3.28
C ILE A 25 15.17 8.63 2.71
N LYS A 26 15.29 8.74 1.38
CA LYS A 26 16.58 9.01 0.72
C LYS A 26 17.02 10.47 0.84
N GLU A 27 16.07 11.38 0.99
CA GLU A 27 16.28 12.82 1.02
C GLU A 27 16.46 13.38 2.45
N THR A 28 16.03 12.64 3.49
CA THR A 28 16.16 13.11 4.87
C THR A 28 17.54 12.82 5.44
N ASP A 29 18.14 13.85 6.04
CA ASP A 29 19.39 13.75 6.79
C ASP A 29 19.15 13.50 8.29
N ASP A 30 17.90 13.61 8.78
CA ASP A 30 17.56 13.34 10.18
C ASP A 30 17.38 11.82 10.41
N PRO A 31 18.25 11.17 11.21
CA PRO A 31 18.14 9.74 11.49
C PRO A 31 16.81 9.35 12.14
N ARG A 32 16.24 10.25 12.96
CA ARG A 32 14.95 10.01 13.63
C ARG A 32 13.80 10.09 12.64
N GLU A 33 13.81 11.06 11.74
CA GLU A 33 12.84 11.14 10.65
C GLU A 33 12.96 9.91 9.74
N SER A 34 14.18 9.52 9.36
CA SER A 34 14.43 8.32 8.55
C SER A 34 13.86 7.05 9.18
N CYS A 35 14.05 6.85 10.49
CA CYS A 35 13.47 5.73 11.22
C CYS A 35 11.94 5.76 11.21
N ASN A 36 11.34 6.92 11.43
CA ASN A 36 9.88 7.09 11.40
C ASN A 36 9.29 6.83 10.01
N LEU A 37 9.93 7.34 8.96
CA LEU A 37 9.51 7.12 7.58
C LEU A 37 9.66 5.64 7.19
N THR A 38 10.75 4.99 7.61
CA THR A 38 10.97 3.56 7.37
C THR A 38 9.91 2.70 8.06
N ARG A 39 9.50 3.07 9.28
CA ARG A 39 8.39 2.39 9.98
C ARG A 39 7.08 2.51 9.21
N LYS A 40 6.72 3.73 8.79
CA LYS A 40 5.52 3.98 7.96
C LYS A 40 5.56 3.23 6.64
N LEU A 41 6.73 3.15 6.00
CA LEU A 41 6.92 2.39 4.78
C LEU A 41 6.57 0.91 4.97
N ARG A 42 7.03 0.29 6.07
CA ARG A 42 6.69 -1.10 6.39
C ARG A 42 5.19 -1.28 6.63
N GLU A 43 4.56 -0.37 7.37
CA GLU A 43 3.11 -0.39 7.62
C GLU A 43 2.31 -0.35 6.29
N LEU A 44 2.71 0.51 5.34
CA LEU A 44 2.08 0.56 4.02
C LEU A 44 2.36 -0.68 3.16
N GLN A 45 3.54 -1.28 3.26
CA GLN A 45 3.84 -2.55 2.56
C GLN A 45 2.95 -3.69 3.06
N TYR A 46 2.71 -3.79 4.37
CA TYR A 46 1.75 -4.75 4.91
C TYR A 46 0.33 -4.48 4.43
N LYS A 47 -0.09 -3.21 4.41
CA LYS A 47 -1.39 -2.81 3.85
C LYS A 47 -1.52 -3.18 2.38
N GLN A 48 -0.47 -3.00 1.59
CA GLN A 48 -0.43 -3.39 0.18
C GLN A 48 -0.61 -4.90 0.01
N LEU A 49 0.10 -5.71 0.81
CA LEU A 49 -0.04 -7.17 0.79
C LEU A 49 -1.48 -7.58 1.13
N TRP A 50 -2.07 -6.99 2.17
CA TRP A 50 -3.46 -7.24 2.52
C TRP A 50 -4.44 -6.91 1.38
N HIS A 51 -4.23 -5.79 0.66
CA HIS A 51 -5.03 -5.44 -0.51
C HIS A 51 -4.89 -6.48 -1.65
N LEU A 52 -3.67 -6.97 -1.89
CA LEU A 52 -3.40 -7.99 -2.89
C LEU A 52 -4.06 -9.33 -2.55
N GLU A 53 -3.93 -9.79 -1.30
CA GLU A 53 -4.62 -11.00 -0.82
C GLU A 53 -6.13 -10.86 -0.98
N ARG A 54 -6.69 -9.69 -0.66
CA ARG A 54 -8.13 -9.46 -0.81
C ARG A 54 -8.58 -9.46 -2.28
N LEU A 55 -7.80 -8.87 -3.18
CA LEU A 55 -8.07 -8.90 -4.62
C LEU A 55 -8.01 -10.32 -5.17
N GLN A 56 -7.01 -11.11 -4.76
CA GLN A 56 -6.89 -12.51 -5.16
C GLN A 56 -8.13 -13.30 -4.72
N ASN A 57 -8.57 -13.15 -3.47
CA ASN A 57 -9.76 -13.81 -2.97
C ASN A 57 -11.04 -13.44 -3.76
N LEU A 58 -11.20 -12.16 -4.13
CA LEU A 58 -12.34 -11.72 -4.96
C LEU A 58 -12.27 -12.31 -6.37
N TRP A 59 -11.07 -12.36 -6.94
CA TRP A 59 -10.85 -12.96 -8.27
C TRP A 59 -11.17 -14.46 -8.28
N GLU A 60 -10.73 -15.21 -7.27
CA GLU A 60 -11.04 -16.63 -7.10
C GLU A 60 -12.53 -16.91 -6.88
N GLN A 61 -13.26 -15.96 -6.28
CA GLN A 61 -14.71 -16.02 -6.05
C GLN A 61 -15.53 -15.63 -7.30
N GLY A 62 -14.89 -15.14 -8.36
CA GLY A 62 -15.58 -14.60 -9.54
C GLY A 62 -16.26 -13.24 -9.31
N ASP A 63 -16.06 -12.63 -8.14
CA ASP A 63 -16.58 -11.31 -7.75
C ASP A 63 -15.65 -10.20 -8.23
N THR A 64 -15.36 -10.20 -9.54
CA THR A 64 -14.64 -9.12 -10.23
C THR A 64 -15.57 -8.06 -10.80
N SER A 65 -16.88 -8.36 -10.83
CA SER A 65 -17.92 -7.47 -11.35
C SER A 65 -18.32 -6.45 -10.30
N ASP A 66 -18.38 -5.19 -10.72
CA ASP A 66 -18.76 -4.01 -9.95
C ASP A 66 -20.18 -3.61 -10.34
#